data_AF-A0A8C6G8P3-F1
#
_entry.id   AF-A0A8C6G8P3-F1
#
_cell.length_a   1.000
_cell.length_b   1.000
_cell.length_c   1.000
_cell.angle_alpha   90.00
_cell.angle_beta   90.00
_cell.angle_gamma   90.00
#
_symmetry.space_group_name_H-M   'P 1'
#
loop_
_entity.id
_entity.type
_entity.pdbx_description
1 polymer ?
#
loop_
_entity_poly.entity_id
_entity_poly.type
_entity_poly.pdbx_seq_one_letter_code
_entity_poly.pdbx_strand_id
1 'polypeptide(L)'
;LTVLLTPRHLPLCAYNLRQKGLSFSREANRGLGRDASPNCTKGLSLQWVLSQSGEILFATSKNGTPGAWWPTLYFCLRQIIPAAGSTPPNEVRSYGFYSCPKHLKSSWCGGPRGYFCSDWSCVTSNDGDWKWTTESTGDGLNFSFQNPGPGKHAVMELYKNKGCRSTDLDRVKLQFTEMAKKYDLAQWLRGMTWGIVFYNYGSKPGLLLHVRLNIESPPALPVGPNKVLPKQGRPSLRVPAPPLTQTEKQRPDDSKASLINPLGY
;
A
#
# COMPACT_ATOMS: atom_id res chain seq x y z
N LEU A 1 -11.70 39.34 14.67
CA LEU A 1 -10.67 39.29 13.60
C LEU A 1 -10.38 37.82 13.31
N THR A 2 -11.02 37.25 12.28
CA THR A 2 -10.93 35.83 11.94
C THR A 2 -9.78 35.64 10.96
N VAL A 3 -8.69 34.98 11.38
CA VAL A 3 -7.55 34.70 10.51
C VAL A 3 -7.82 33.40 9.75
N LEU A 4 -8.17 33.54 8.48
CA LEU A 4 -8.19 32.46 7.49
C LEU A 4 -6.75 32.04 7.19
N LEU A 5 -6.34 30.84 7.66
CA LEU A 5 -5.09 30.23 7.24
C LEU A 5 -5.34 29.34 6.01
N THR A 6 -4.80 29.76 4.87
CA THR A 6 -4.73 29.02 3.61
C THR A 6 -4.04 27.65 3.76
N PRO A 7 -4.40 26.63 2.97
CA PRO A 7 -3.84 25.30 3.08
C PRO A 7 -2.46 25.23 2.42
N ARG A 8 -1.40 25.54 3.19
CA ARG A 8 -0.04 25.14 2.83
C ARG A 8 0.19 23.68 3.23
N HIS A 9 0.76 22.91 2.31
CA HIS A 9 1.04 21.48 2.36
C HIS A 9 1.29 20.93 3.77
N LEU A 10 0.26 20.28 4.32
CA LEU A 10 0.44 19.34 5.42
C LEU A 10 0.99 18.03 4.83
N PRO A 11 2.12 17.49 5.33
CA PRO A 11 2.56 16.15 4.94
C PRO A 11 1.48 15.13 5.32
N LEU A 12 1.17 14.20 4.40
CA LEU A 12 0.11 13.19 4.50
C LEU A 12 0.13 12.34 5.79
N CYS A 13 1.24 12.32 6.53
CA CYS A 13 1.31 11.76 7.89
C CYS A 13 0.31 12.41 8.88
N ALA A 14 -0.04 13.69 8.70
CA ALA A 14 -1.04 14.37 9.53
C ALA A 14 -2.49 13.96 9.18
N TYR A 15 -2.73 13.43 7.97
CA TYR A 15 -4.05 13.01 7.54
C TYR A 15 -4.47 11.68 8.18
N ASN A 16 -3.51 10.77 8.37
CA ASN A 16 -3.75 9.45 8.97
C ASN A 16 -3.99 9.49 10.50
N LEU A 17 -3.51 10.52 11.20
CA LEU A 17 -3.73 10.65 12.65
C LEU A 17 -5.08 11.29 12.99
N ARG A 18 -5.66 12.11 12.10
CA ARG A 18 -6.99 12.70 12.30
C ARG A 18 -8.13 11.68 12.17
N GLN A 19 -7.98 10.66 11.32
CA GLN A 19 -9.04 9.66 11.14
C GLN A 19 -9.09 8.60 12.26
N LYS A 20 -8.07 8.54 13.14
CA LYS A 20 -8.00 7.58 14.27
C LYS A 20 -8.36 8.17 15.65
N GLY A 21 -8.86 9.40 15.73
CA GLY A 21 -9.36 9.98 17.00
C GLY A 21 -8.32 10.22 18.10
N LEU A 22 -7.02 10.19 17.79
CA LEU A 22 -5.96 10.45 18.76
C LEU A 22 -5.67 11.96 18.86
N SER A 23 -6.18 12.61 19.89
CA SER A 23 -5.81 13.98 20.24
C SER A 23 -4.42 14.01 20.89
N PHE A 24 -3.50 14.80 20.34
CA PHE A 24 -2.29 15.20 21.08
C PHE A 24 -2.68 16.24 22.13
N SER A 25 -2.40 15.96 23.41
CA SER A 25 -2.47 16.97 24.47
C SER A 25 -1.50 18.10 24.18
N ARG A 26 -1.91 19.34 24.47
CA ARG A 26 -1.32 20.59 23.99
C ARG A 26 -0.01 21.00 24.69
N GLU A 27 0.66 20.11 25.41
CA GLU A 27 1.68 20.50 26.40
C GLU A 27 3.13 20.14 26.05
N ALA A 28 3.42 19.64 24.84
CA ALA A 28 4.78 19.28 24.42
C ALA A 28 5.45 20.28 23.46
N ASN A 29 5.10 21.57 23.49
CA ASN A 29 5.58 22.58 22.53
C ASN A 29 6.55 23.63 23.11
N ARG A 30 7.36 23.27 24.10
CA ARG A 30 8.57 24.05 24.45
C ARG A 30 9.80 23.17 24.37
N GLY A 31 10.44 23.18 23.21
CA GLY A 31 11.80 22.67 23.06
C GLY A 31 11.96 21.52 22.07
N LEU A 32 11.55 21.71 20.81
CA LEU A 32 12.07 20.90 19.70
C LEU A 32 12.40 21.86 18.56
N GLY A 33 13.70 21.96 18.27
CA GLY A 33 14.26 22.81 17.23
C GLY A 33 13.69 22.50 15.86
N ARG A 34 13.73 23.50 14.99
CA ARG A 34 13.62 23.33 13.53
C ARG A 34 14.75 22.40 13.11
N ASP A 35 14.48 21.11 12.94
CA ASP A 35 15.20 20.14 12.09
C ASP A 35 14.87 18.69 12.44
N ALA A 36 13.57 18.40 12.60
CA ALA A 36 13.09 17.03 12.59
C ALA A 36 11.79 16.96 11.79
N SER A 37 11.91 17.10 10.47
CA SER A 37 10.91 16.55 9.57
C SER A 37 11.24 15.06 9.42
N PRO A 38 10.55 14.14 10.11
CA PRO A 38 10.77 12.72 9.88
C PRO A 38 10.40 12.46 8.42
N ASN A 39 11.35 11.89 7.69
CA ASN A 39 11.20 11.57 6.27
C ASN A 39 10.14 10.45 6.13
N CYS A 40 8.86 10.85 6.13
CA CYS A 40 7.65 10.00 6.19
C CYS A 40 7.48 9.05 4.99
N THR A 41 8.41 9.06 4.04
CA THR A 41 8.38 8.26 2.80
C THR A 41 9.07 6.90 2.96
N LYS A 42 10.00 6.76 3.91
CA LYS A 42 10.72 5.50 4.18
C LYS A 42 9.98 4.68 5.23
N GLY A 43 8.94 3.95 4.84
CA GLY A 43 8.37 2.95 5.74
C GLY A 43 6.96 2.45 5.44
N LEU A 44 6.17 3.16 4.65
CA LEU A 44 4.80 2.71 4.35
C LEU A 44 4.81 1.51 3.41
N SER A 45 4.13 0.44 3.81
CA SER A 45 3.81 -0.71 2.97
C SER A 45 2.52 -0.42 2.21
N LEU A 46 2.60 -0.30 0.89
CA LEU A 46 1.45 -0.17 0.01
C LEU A 46 1.06 -1.56 -0.46
N GLN A 47 -0.21 -1.91 -0.41
CA GLN A 47 -0.71 -3.18 -0.90
C GLN A 47 -1.96 -3.00 -1.75
N TRP A 48 -1.88 -3.41 -3.01
CA TRP A 48 -3.05 -3.48 -3.89
C TRP A 48 -3.71 -4.83 -3.74
N VAL A 49 -5.04 -4.82 -3.53
CA VAL A 49 -5.84 -6.03 -3.29
C VAL A 49 -7.00 -6.08 -4.28
N LEU A 50 -7.12 -7.22 -4.96
CA LEU A 50 -8.30 -7.64 -5.69
C LEU A 50 -9.11 -8.58 -4.81
N SER A 51 -10.40 -8.32 -4.70
CA SER A 51 -11.30 -9.13 -3.89
C SER A 51 -12.67 -9.29 -4.53
N GLN A 52 -13.35 -10.37 -4.18
CA GLN A 52 -14.73 -10.66 -4.55
C GLN A 52 -15.47 -11.08 -3.29
N SER A 53 -16.58 -10.43 -2.97
CA SER A 53 -17.42 -10.77 -1.80
C SER A 53 -16.64 -10.89 -0.47
N GLY A 54 -15.53 -10.15 -0.34
CA GLY A 54 -14.64 -10.18 0.83
C GLY A 54 -13.47 -11.17 0.74
N GLU A 55 -13.49 -12.11 -0.19
CA GLU A 55 -12.38 -13.03 -0.44
C GLU A 55 -11.28 -12.37 -1.27
N ILE A 56 -10.02 -12.55 -0.89
CA ILE A 56 -8.86 -12.00 -1.60
C ILE A 56 -8.48 -12.92 -2.76
N LEU A 57 -8.54 -12.38 -3.97
CA LEU A 57 -8.18 -13.10 -5.20
C LEU A 57 -6.72 -12.91 -5.56
N PHE A 58 -6.20 -11.70 -5.36
CA PHE A 58 -4.83 -11.33 -5.66
C PHE A 58 -4.41 -10.17 -4.77
N ALA A 59 -3.16 -10.19 -4.32
CA ALA A 59 -2.56 -9.06 -3.63
C ALA A 59 -1.11 -8.88 -4.07
N THR A 60 -0.67 -7.63 -4.13
CA THR A 60 0.75 -7.29 -4.34
C THR A 60 1.11 -6.14 -3.43
N SER A 61 2.32 -6.16 -2.86
CA SER A 61 2.80 -5.14 -1.94
C SER A 61 4.16 -4.59 -2.31
N LYS A 62 4.38 -3.30 -2.03
CA LYS A 62 5.66 -2.61 -2.19
C LYS A 62 5.77 -1.49 -1.17
N ASN A 63 6.96 -1.28 -0.63
CA ASN A 63 7.23 -0.11 0.20
C ASN A 63 7.34 1.16 -0.67
N GLY A 64 6.68 2.24 -0.27
CA GLY A 64 6.78 3.50 -1.00
C GLY A 64 5.78 4.57 -0.59
N THR A 65 5.78 5.65 -1.36
CA THR A 65 4.89 6.80 -1.14
C THR A 65 3.51 6.54 -1.74
N PRO A 66 2.41 6.81 -1.01
CA PRO A 66 1.06 6.71 -1.56
C PRO A 66 0.89 7.55 -2.84
N GLY A 67 0.23 6.99 -3.85
CA GLY A 67 0.03 7.64 -5.16
C GLY A 67 1.21 7.50 -6.14
N ALA A 68 2.34 6.90 -5.73
CA ALA A 68 3.51 6.72 -6.60
C ALA A 68 3.63 5.32 -7.22
N TRP A 69 2.77 4.37 -6.83
CA TRP A 69 2.89 2.96 -7.24
C TRP A 69 1.56 2.37 -7.74
N TRP A 70 1.55 2.04 -9.03
CA TRP A 70 0.38 1.58 -9.79
C TRP A 70 0.76 0.30 -10.57
N PRO A 71 0.89 -0.85 -9.89
CA PRO A 71 1.32 -2.10 -10.54
C PRO A 71 0.24 -2.63 -11.48
N THR A 72 0.63 -3.45 -12.46
CA THR A 72 -0.35 -4.29 -13.17
C THR A 72 -0.81 -5.40 -12.23
N LEU A 73 -2.13 -5.55 -12.11
CA LEU A 73 -2.76 -6.60 -11.31
C LEU A 73 -3.24 -7.73 -12.21
N TYR A 74 -3.47 -8.91 -11.65
CA TYR A 74 -3.86 -10.08 -12.42
C TYR A 74 -4.89 -10.93 -11.70
N PHE A 75 -5.79 -11.57 -12.45
CA PHE A 75 -6.60 -12.70 -12.02
C PHE A 75 -6.84 -13.62 -13.22
N CYS A 76 -7.32 -14.84 -12.99
CA CYS A 76 -7.80 -15.72 -14.07
C CYS A 76 -9.33 -15.73 -14.05
N LEU A 77 -9.98 -15.54 -15.21
CA LEU A 77 -11.45 -15.46 -15.29
C LEU A 77 -12.12 -16.70 -14.68
N ARG A 78 -11.53 -17.89 -14.87
CA ARG A 78 -12.06 -19.15 -14.32
C ARG A 78 -12.20 -19.17 -12.80
N GLN A 79 -11.37 -18.40 -12.10
CA GLN A 79 -11.35 -18.39 -10.64
C GLN A 79 -12.50 -17.58 -10.06
N ILE A 80 -12.99 -16.61 -10.84
CA ILE A 80 -13.95 -15.63 -10.37
C ILE A 80 -15.34 -15.87 -11.01
N ILE A 81 -15.39 -16.37 -12.26
CA ILE A 81 -16.63 -16.72 -12.96
C ILE A 81 -16.70 -18.23 -13.19
N PRO A 82 -17.56 -18.98 -12.46
CA PRO A 82 -17.66 -20.44 -12.58
C PRO A 82 -17.93 -20.93 -14.00
N ALA A 83 -18.75 -20.21 -14.77
CA ALA A 83 -19.03 -20.55 -16.16
C ALA A 83 -17.75 -20.55 -17.01
N ALA A 84 -16.86 -19.56 -16.84
CA ALA A 84 -15.57 -19.54 -17.52
C ALA A 84 -14.68 -20.71 -17.05
N GLY A 85 -14.80 -21.14 -15.79
CA GLY A 85 -14.05 -22.29 -15.25
C GLY A 85 -14.54 -23.66 -15.71
N SER A 86 -15.69 -23.71 -16.37
CA SER A 86 -16.25 -24.90 -17.04
C SER A 86 -16.18 -24.79 -18.56
N THR A 87 -15.49 -23.78 -19.10
CA THR A 87 -15.30 -23.57 -20.54
C THR A 87 -13.83 -23.78 -20.91
N PRO A 88 -13.53 -24.50 -22.01
CA PRO A 88 -12.17 -24.64 -22.52
C PRO A 88 -11.44 -23.31 -22.69
N PRO A 89 -10.12 -23.24 -22.43
CA PRO A 89 -9.37 -21.98 -22.46
C PRO A 89 -9.47 -21.23 -23.79
N ASN A 90 -9.38 -21.95 -24.91
CA ASN A 90 -9.53 -21.42 -26.27
C ASN A 90 -10.91 -20.78 -26.48
N GLU A 91 -11.96 -21.38 -25.93
CA GLU A 91 -13.33 -20.85 -26.00
C GLU A 91 -13.50 -19.63 -25.09
N VAL A 92 -12.95 -19.64 -23.87
CA VAL A 92 -12.95 -18.46 -22.99
C VAL A 92 -12.33 -17.26 -23.71
N ARG A 93 -11.26 -17.50 -24.48
CA ARG A 93 -10.63 -16.47 -25.32
C ARG A 93 -11.50 -16.00 -26.47
N SER A 94 -12.15 -16.93 -27.15
CA SER A 94 -12.98 -16.61 -28.29
C SER A 94 -14.20 -15.79 -27.89
N TYR A 95 -14.88 -16.23 -26.82
CA TYR A 95 -16.02 -15.54 -26.21
C TYR A 95 -15.64 -14.18 -25.62
N GLY A 96 -14.55 -14.13 -24.84
CA GLY A 96 -14.09 -12.91 -24.21
C GLY A 96 -14.92 -12.46 -23.01
N PHE A 97 -14.61 -11.25 -22.54
CA PHE A 97 -15.23 -10.64 -21.38
C PHE A 97 -15.34 -9.13 -21.55
N TYR A 98 -16.13 -8.50 -20.68
CA TYR A 98 -16.24 -7.05 -20.59
C TYR A 98 -16.40 -6.59 -19.15
N SER A 99 -16.05 -5.32 -18.90
CA SER A 99 -16.10 -4.71 -17.59
C SER A 99 -16.86 -3.39 -17.57
N CYS A 100 -17.62 -3.17 -16.49
CA CYS A 100 -18.37 -1.93 -16.26
C CYS A 100 -18.10 -1.37 -14.86
N PRO A 101 -17.59 -0.13 -14.74
CA PRO A 101 -17.28 0.51 -13.47
C PRO A 101 -18.54 0.96 -12.74
N LYS A 102 -18.63 0.66 -11.44
CA LYS A 102 -19.71 1.14 -10.58
C LYS A 102 -19.70 2.67 -10.44
N HIS A 103 -18.52 3.29 -10.40
CA HIS A 103 -18.35 4.71 -10.06
C HIS A 103 -18.59 5.66 -11.24
N LEU A 104 -18.60 5.17 -12.47
CA LEU A 104 -19.01 5.93 -13.66
C LEU A 104 -20.45 5.61 -14.10
N LYS A 105 -21.21 5.00 -13.19
CA LYS A 105 -22.56 4.50 -13.48
C LYS A 105 -23.49 5.63 -13.92
N SER A 106 -24.22 5.35 -14.99
CA SER A 106 -25.50 5.99 -15.30
C SER A 106 -26.69 5.13 -14.85
N SER A 107 -27.89 5.72 -14.74
CA SER A 107 -29.11 5.01 -14.31
C SER A 107 -29.41 3.77 -15.16
N TRP A 108 -29.18 3.86 -16.48
CA TRP A 108 -29.42 2.77 -17.44
C TRP A 108 -28.38 1.64 -17.40
N CYS A 109 -27.24 1.83 -16.74
CA CYS A 109 -26.23 0.77 -16.57
C CYS A 109 -26.66 -0.32 -15.59
N GLY A 110 -27.79 -0.12 -14.90
CA GLY A 110 -28.34 -1.08 -13.96
C GLY A 110 -27.56 -1.12 -12.65
N GLY A 111 -27.86 -2.15 -11.85
CA GLY A 111 -27.30 -2.31 -10.51
C GLY A 111 -26.37 -3.53 -10.37
N PRO A 112 -26.05 -3.90 -9.12
CA PRO A 112 -25.27 -5.09 -8.81
C PRO A 112 -25.74 -6.38 -9.50
N ARG A 113 -27.07 -6.57 -9.64
CA ARG A 113 -27.66 -7.75 -10.31
C ARG A 113 -27.29 -7.88 -11.78
N GLY A 114 -27.12 -6.76 -12.47
CA GLY A 114 -26.67 -6.73 -13.87
C GLY A 114 -25.18 -6.40 -13.99
N TYR A 115 -24.42 -6.49 -12.90
CA TYR A 115 -22.99 -6.17 -12.83
C TYR A 115 -22.64 -4.76 -13.34
N PHE A 116 -23.58 -3.82 -13.23
CA PHE A 116 -23.45 -2.48 -13.83
C PHE A 116 -23.26 -2.48 -15.36
N CYS A 117 -23.55 -3.59 -16.04
CA CYS A 117 -23.39 -3.82 -17.47
C CYS A 117 -24.72 -4.07 -18.18
N SER A 118 -25.79 -3.35 -17.79
CA SER A 118 -27.11 -3.56 -18.41
C SER A 118 -27.22 -3.00 -19.83
N ASP A 119 -26.30 -2.13 -20.24
CA ASP A 119 -26.19 -1.58 -21.58
C ASP A 119 -24.74 -1.65 -22.08
N TRP A 120 -24.55 -1.80 -23.39
CA TRP A 120 -23.22 -1.81 -24.00
C TRP A 120 -22.47 -0.49 -23.81
N SER A 121 -23.19 0.64 -23.71
CA SER A 121 -22.61 1.96 -23.45
C SER A 121 -21.92 2.04 -22.08
N CYS A 122 -22.17 1.09 -21.19
CA CYS A 122 -21.59 1.05 -19.84
C CYS A 122 -20.24 0.35 -19.78
N VAL A 123 -19.85 -0.30 -20.88
CA VAL A 123 -18.60 -1.05 -20.96
C VAL A 123 -17.44 -0.09 -21.18
N THR A 124 -16.41 -0.23 -20.35
CA THR A 124 -15.19 0.59 -20.42
C THR A 124 -13.94 -0.21 -20.78
N SER A 125 -13.99 -1.54 -20.66
CA SER A 125 -12.97 -2.43 -21.21
C SER A 125 -13.60 -3.74 -21.65
N ASN A 126 -13.07 -4.33 -22.71
CA ASN A 126 -13.48 -5.64 -23.19
C ASN A 126 -12.33 -6.27 -23.99
N ASP A 127 -12.28 -7.60 -24.00
CA ASP A 127 -11.29 -8.33 -24.78
C ASP A 127 -11.78 -9.74 -25.11
N GLY A 128 -11.33 -10.27 -26.24
CA GLY A 128 -11.79 -11.51 -26.85
C GLY A 128 -11.46 -11.54 -28.35
N ASP A 129 -11.91 -12.56 -29.08
CA ASP A 129 -11.79 -12.57 -30.54
C ASP A 129 -12.62 -11.44 -31.17
N TRP A 130 -13.80 -11.18 -30.60
CA TRP A 130 -14.61 -10.01 -30.91
C TRP A 130 -14.55 -9.01 -29.77
N LYS A 131 -14.12 -7.79 -30.07
CA LYS A 131 -14.09 -6.68 -29.12
C LYS A 131 -14.59 -5.40 -29.76
N TRP A 132 -15.32 -4.59 -28.99
CA TRP A 132 -15.83 -3.30 -29.43
C TRP A 132 -14.91 -2.18 -28.98
N THR A 133 -14.90 -1.11 -29.76
CA THR A 133 -14.29 0.15 -29.34
C THR A 133 -15.07 0.69 -28.15
N THR A 134 -14.37 0.90 -27.03
CA THR A 134 -14.92 1.62 -25.88
C THR A 134 -14.48 3.06 -25.95
N GLU A 135 -15.40 3.99 -25.70
CA GLU A 135 -15.04 5.40 -25.58
C GLU A 135 -14.08 5.60 -24.39
N SER A 136 -13.29 6.68 -24.43
CA SER A 136 -12.45 7.08 -23.30
C SER A 136 -13.35 7.63 -22.18
N THR A 137 -13.93 6.72 -21.42
CA THR A 137 -15.02 6.94 -20.45
C THR A 137 -14.54 7.48 -19.10
N GLY A 138 -13.26 7.85 -18.99
CA GLY A 138 -12.69 8.32 -17.72
C GLY A 138 -12.39 7.20 -16.73
N ASP A 139 -12.45 5.92 -17.13
CA ASP A 139 -12.20 4.77 -16.24
C ASP A 139 -10.74 4.71 -15.78
N GLY A 140 -10.56 4.37 -14.51
CA GLY A 140 -9.26 4.23 -13.85
C GLY A 140 -8.54 2.92 -14.20
N LEU A 141 -9.24 1.91 -14.70
CA LEU A 141 -8.65 0.63 -15.05
C LEU A 141 -8.96 0.25 -16.50
N ASN A 142 -7.98 -0.36 -17.15
CA ASN A 142 -8.15 -1.05 -18.41
C ASN A 142 -7.94 -2.55 -18.19
N PHE A 143 -8.90 -3.34 -18.63
CA PHE A 143 -8.87 -4.81 -18.54
C PHE A 143 -8.60 -5.40 -19.92
N SER A 144 -7.65 -6.31 -19.99
CA SER A 144 -7.47 -7.13 -21.18
C SER A 144 -6.91 -8.49 -20.78
N PHE A 145 -6.99 -9.46 -21.68
CA PHE A 145 -6.21 -10.66 -21.48
C PHE A 145 -4.71 -10.33 -21.55
N GLN A 146 -3.93 -11.06 -20.75
CA GLN A 146 -2.48 -10.91 -20.74
C GLN A 146 -1.82 -11.61 -21.93
N ASN A 147 -2.22 -12.86 -22.17
CA ASN A 147 -1.59 -13.71 -23.16
C ASN A 147 -2.36 -13.64 -24.49
N PRO A 148 -1.75 -13.92 -25.64
CA PRO A 148 -2.49 -14.09 -26.89
C PRO A 148 -3.33 -15.37 -26.85
N GLY A 149 -4.44 -15.41 -27.60
CA GLY A 149 -5.23 -16.63 -27.78
C GLY A 149 -4.56 -17.61 -28.75
N PRO A 150 -4.80 -18.92 -28.63
CA PRO A 150 -4.17 -19.96 -29.46
C PRO A 150 -4.72 -20.03 -30.90
N GLY A 151 -5.54 -19.05 -31.31
CA GLY A 151 -6.30 -19.06 -32.56
C GLY A 151 -7.61 -19.85 -32.45
N LYS A 152 -8.61 -19.46 -33.25
CA LYS A 152 -10.00 -19.98 -33.22
C LYS A 152 -10.16 -21.50 -33.41
N HIS A 153 -9.16 -22.18 -33.95
CA HIS A 153 -9.22 -23.61 -34.28
C HIS A 153 -8.45 -24.51 -33.31
N ALA A 154 -7.76 -23.93 -32.33
CA ALA A 154 -7.08 -24.72 -31.31
C ALA A 154 -8.13 -25.34 -30.37
N VAL A 155 -8.15 -26.67 -30.29
CA VAL A 155 -8.94 -27.41 -29.30
C VAL A 155 -8.09 -27.59 -28.06
N MET A 156 -8.60 -27.19 -26.90
CA MET A 156 -7.90 -27.34 -25.62
C MET A 156 -8.78 -28.08 -24.62
N GLU A 157 -8.16 -28.92 -23.81
CA GLU A 157 -8.82 -29.48 -22.64
C GLU A 157 -9.07 -28.39 -21.58
N LEU A 158 -10.06 -28.63 -20.74
CA LEU A 158 -10.24 -27.84 -19.52
C LEU A 158 -8.97 -27.85 -18.68
N TYR A 159 -8.71 -26.74 -17.99
CA TYR A 159 -7.60 -26.63 -17.08
C TYR A 159 -7.66 -27.69 -15.96
N LYS A 160 -6.69 -28.61 -15.95
CA LYS A 160 -6.53 -29.62 -14.90
C LYS A 160 -6.21 -28.99 -13.54
N ASN A 161 -5.45 -27.90 -13.53
CA ASN A 161 -5.14 -27.11 -12.32
C ASN A 161 -6.00 -25.84 -12.28
N LYS A 162 -6.62 -25.55 -11.12
CA LYS A 162 -7.46 -24.36 -10.89
C LYS A 162 -6.68 -23.12 -10.42
N GLY A 163 -5.36 -23.23 -10.20
CA GLY A 163 -4.48 -22.10 -9.95
C GLY A 163 -4.35 -21.18 -11.17
N CYS A 164 -3.91 -19.94 -10.93
CA CYS A 164 -3.72 -18.94 -11.98
C CYS A 164 -2.23 -18.74 -12.28
N ARG A 165 -1.76 -19.33 -13.38
CA ARG A 165 -0.37 -19.25 -13.83
C ARG A 165 -0.19 -18.11 -14.82
N SER A 166 1.03 -17.58 -14.90
CA SER A 166 1.34 -16.46 -15.79
C SER A 166 1.15 -16.76 -17.28
N THR A 167 1.21 -18.02 -17.67
CA THR A 167 1.03 -18.53 -19.04
C THR A 167 -0.41 -18.84 -19.39
N ASP A 168 -1.34 -18.71 -18.44
CA ASP A 168 -2.72 -19.09 -18.66
C ASP A 168 -3.44 -18.12 -19.59
N LEU A 169 -4.22 -18.66 -20.52
CA LEU A 169 -4.89 -17.90 -21.56
C LEU A 169 -6.00 -17.02 -20.99
N ASP A 170 -6.73 -17.51 -19.99
CA ASP A 170 -7.79 -16.75 -19.31
C ASP A 170 -7.25 -15.78 -18.24
N ARG A 171 -5.93 -15.58 -18.15
CA ARG A 171 -5.33 -14.59 -17.26
C ARG A 171 -5.59 -13.19 -17.78
N VAL A 172 -6.31 -12.41 -17.00
CA VAL A 172 -6.64 -11.01 -17.25
C VAL A 172 -5.64 -10.14 -16.52
N LYS A 173 -5.12 -9.12 -17.22
CA LYS A 173 -4.34 -8.04 -16.62
C LYS A 173 -5.23 -6.81 -16.44
N LEU A 174 -5.04 -6.13 -15.31
CA LEU A 174 -5.65 -4.85 -15.01
C LEU A 174 -4.55 -3.81 -14.97
N GLN A 175 -4.64 -2.83 -15.85
CA GLN A 175 -3.67 -1.75 -15.95
C GLN A 175 -4.32 -0.44 -15.52
N PHE A 176 -3.70 0.25 -14.57
CA PHE A 176 -4.13 1.60 -14.20
C PHE A 176 -3.93 2.56 -15.37
N THR A 177 -4.98 3.31 -15.69
CA THR A 177 -4.96 4.35 -16.71
C THR A 177 -4.38 5.66 -16.13
N GLU A 178 -4.16 6.66 -16.98
CA GLU A 178 -3.83 8.01 -16.49
C GLU A 178 -4.97 8.63 -15.67
N MET A 179 -6.23 8.22 -15.91
CA MET A 179 -7.37 8.68 -15.13
C MET A 179 -7.35 8.13 -13.70
N ALA A 180 -6.87 6.91 -13.49
CA ALA A 180 -6.71 6.33 -12.16
C ALA A 180 -5.84 7.20 -11.23
N LYS A 181 -4.77 7.79 -11.79
CA LYS A 181 -3.84 8.65 -11.07
C LYS A 181 -4.45 10.01 -10.70
N LYS A 182 -5.53 10.41 -11.37
CA LYS A 182 -6.27 11.65 -11.10
C LYS A 182 -7.39 11.45 -10.07
N TYR A 183 -7.81 10.21 -9.83
CA TYR A 183 -8.80 9.93 -8.79
C TYR A 183 -8.22 10.23 -7.40
N ASP A 184 -9.05 10.76 -6.51
CA ASP A 184 -8.70 10.93 -5.10
C ASP A 184 -8.25 9.60 -4.48
N LEU A 185 -7.11 9.61 -3.80
CA LEU A 185 -6.55 8.48 -3.07
C LEU A 185 -7.58 7.87 -2.10
N ALA A 186 -8.46 8.67 -1.50
CA ALA A 186 -9.53 8.20 -0.61
C ALA A 186 -10.51 7.24 -1.31
N GLN A 187 -10.68 7.33 -2.63
CA GLN A 187 -11.50 6.38 -3.39
C GLN A 187 -10.80 5.02 -3.48
N TRP A 188 -9.50 4.98 -3.70
CA TRP A 188 -8.72 3.74 -3.71
C TRP A 188 -8.64 3.10 -2.33
N LEU A 189 -8.56 3.89 -1.26
CA LEU A 189 -8.57 3.39 0.12
C LEU A 189 -9.92 2.78 0.51
N ARG A 190 -11.04 3.40 0.11
CA ARG A 190 -12.38 2.82 0.26
C ARG A 190 -12.61 1.60 -0.65
N GLY A 191 -11.84 1.54 -1.72
CA GLY A 191 -11.96 0.56 -2.78
C GLY A 191 -13.07 0.90 -3.77
N MET A 192 -12.84 0.51 -5.02
CA MET A 192 -13.76 0.72 -6.13
C MET A 192 -14.17 -0.62 -6.75
N THR A 193 -15.28 -0.62 -7.47
CA THR A 193 -15.90 -1.86 -7.94
C THR A 193 -16.16 -1.80 -9.43
N TRP A 194 -15.84 -2.90 -10.10
CA TRP A 194 -16.18 -3.17 -11.50
C TRP A 194 -17.03 -4.43 -11.56
N GLY A 195 -18.06 -4.43 -12.39
CA GLY A 195 -18.64 -5.68 -12.85
C GLY A 195 -17.75 -6.29 -13.93
N ILE A 196 -17.46 -7.57 -13.83
CA ILE A 196 -16.76 -8.35 -14.86
C ILE A 196 -17.73 -9.40 -15.36
N VAL A 197 -17.96 -9.43 -16.67
CA VAL A 197 -18.94 -10.32 -17.30
C VAL A 197 -18.27 -11.14 -18.38
N PHE A 198 -18.47 -12.46 -18.31
CA PHE A 198 -18.03 -13.41 -19.34
C PHE A 198 -19.09 -13.49 -20.45
N TYR A 199 -18.68 -13.29 -21.69
CA TYR A 199 -19.60 -13.20 -22.82
C TYR A 199 -19.85 -14.56 -23.49
N ASN A 200 -20.67 -15.42 -22.88
CA ASN A 200 -20.94 -16.77 -23.41
C ASN A 200 -22.22 -16.90 -24.26
N TYR A 201 -22.56 -15.89 -25.08
CA TYR A 201 -23.71 -15.84 -26.01
C TYR A 201 -25.13 -16.08 -25.44
N GLY A 202 -25.31 -16.44 -24.16
CA GLY A 202 -26.65 -16.73 -23.62
C GLY A 202 -26.88 -16.32 -22.16
N SER A 203 -25.91 -16.52 -21.27
CA SER A 203 -26.15 -16.36 -19.81
C SER A 203 -25.45 -15.15 -19.17
N LYS A 204 -24.54 -14.48 -19.90
CA LYS A 204 -23.75 -13.31 -19.43
C LYS A 204 -23.36 -13.39 -17.94
N PRO A 205 -22.75 -14.50 -17.47
CA PRO A 205 -22.43 -14.68 -16.07
C PRO A 205 -21.31 -13.71 -15.69
N GLY A 206 -21.40 -13.14 -14.49
CA GLY A 206 -20.45 -12.16 -14.03
C GLY A 206 -20.32 -12.09 -12.52
N LEU A 207 -19.54 -11.12 -12.08
CA LEU A 207 -19.34 -10.80 -10.67
C LEU A 207 -18.92 -9.36 -10.48
N LEU A 208 -18.89 -8.94 -9.21
CA LEU A 208 -18.37 -7.65 -8.80
C LEU A 208 -16.96 -7.80 -8.23
N LEU A 209 -15.98 -7.27 -8.96
CA LEU A 209 -14.59 -7.24 -8.57
C LEU A 209 -14.33 -5.93 -7.83
N HIS A 210 -13.76 -6.05 -6.63
CA HIS A 210 -13.41 -4.92 -5.79
C HIS A 210 -11.90 -4.73 -5.72
N VAL A 211 -11.44 -3.51 -6.05
CA VAL A 211 -10.02 -3.14 -6.12
C VAL A 211 -9.76 -2.06 -5.08
N ARG A 212 -8.83 -2.32 -4.16
CA ARG A 212 -8.48 -1.38 -3.09
C ARG A 212 -6.98 -1.26 -2.87
N LEU A 213 -6.57 -0.11 -2.36
CA LEU A 213 -5.25 0.13 -1.83
C LEU A 213 -5.31 0.07 -0.30
N ASN A 214 -4.49 -0.78 0.29
CA ASN A 214 -4.20 -0.80 1.72
C ASN A 214 -2.86 -0.09 1.95
N ILE A 215 -2.76 0.70 3.02
CA ILE A 215 -1.53 1.36 3.45
C ILE A 215 -1.28 0.98 4.90
N GLU A 216 -0.18 0.30 5.14
CA GLU A 216 0.24 -0.10 6.48
C GLU A 216 1.51 0.67 6.87
N SER A 217 1.51 1.20 8.10
CA SER A 217 2.72 1.75 8.70
C SER A 217 3.60 0.62 9.23
N PRO A 218 4.94 0.76 9.18
CA PRO A 218 5.81 -0.24 9.79
C PRO A 218 5.54 -0.27 11.30
N PRO A 219 5.77 -1.42 11.97
CA PRO A 219 5.65 -1.51 13.41
C PRO A 219 6.52 -0.45 14.08
N ALA A 220 5.99 0.23 15.11
CA ALA A 220 6.81 1.14 15.91
C ALA A 220 7.95 0.33 16.55
N LEU A 221 9.20 0.72 16.30
CA LEU A 221 10.33 0.13 17.00
C LEU A 221 10.17 0.43 18.50
N PRO A 222 10.41 -0.55 19.40
CA PRO A 222 10.46 -0.27 20.82
C PRO A 222 11.54 0.78 21.07
N VAL A 223 11.14 1.95 21.55
CA VAL A 223 12.09 2.94 22.05
C VAL A 223 12.65 2.34 23.33
N GLY A 224 13.88 1.82 23.26
CA GLY A 224 14.58 1.31 24.43
C GLY A 224 14.66 2.38 25.53
N PRO A 225 14.80 2.00 26.80
CA PRO A 225 14.85 2.95 27.90
C PRO A 225 15.91 4.01 27.61
N ASN A 226 15.51 5.28 27.68
CA ASN A 226 16.40 6.43 27.52
C ASN A 226 17.66 6.19 28.36
N LYS A 227 18.84 6.15 27.72
CA LYS A 227 20.09 6.18 28.47
C LYS A 227 20.11 7.50 29.22
N VAL A 228 19.96 7.42 30.54
CA VAL A 228 20.10 8.57 31.43
C VAL A 228 21.46 9.18 31.14
N LEU A 229 21.48 10.42 30.63
CA LEU A 229 22.72 11.18 30.51
C LEU A 229 23.40 11.16 31.88
N PRO A 230 24.67 10.75 31.99
CA PRO A 230 25.37 10.85 33.26
C PRO A 230 25.23 12.30 33.74
N LYS A 231 24.75 12.48 34.99
CA LYS A 231 24.59 13.78 35.63
C LYS A 231 25.84 14.61 35.32
N GLN A 232 25.70 15.65 34.49
CA GLN A 232 26.70 16.71 34.45
C GLN A 232 26.76 17.24 35.88
N GLY A 233 27.87 16.96 36.55
CA GLY A 233 28.15 17.53 37.86
C GLY A 233 27.96 19.04 37.78
N ARG A 234 27.26 19.60 38.76
CA ARG A 234 27.11 21.05 38.90
C ARG A 234 28.45 21.73 38.66
N PRO A 235 28.50 22.87 37.95
CA PRO A 235 29.68 23.72 37.94
C PRO A 235 30.08 23.96 39.40
N SER A 236 31.29 23.52 39.76
CA SER A 236 31.88 23.82 41.05
C SER A 236 31.89 25.34 41.21
N LEU A 237 31.05 25.86 42.10
CA LEU A 237 31.16 27.23 42.56
C LEU A 237 32.50 27.33 43.27
N ARG A 238 33.40 28.16 42.71
CA ARG A 238 34.69 28.45 43.32
C ARG A 238 34.45 28.97 44.73
N VAL A 239 34.89 28.21 45.72
CA VAL A 239 35.06 28.69 47.09
C VAL A 239 36.26 29.66 47.08
N PRO A 240 36.16 30.88 47.63
CA PRO A 240 37.30 31.76 47.79
C PRO A 240 38.34 31.12 48.71
N ALA A 241 39.61 31.19 48.30
CA ALA A 241 40.74 30.61 49.02
C ALA A 241 40.93 31.27 50.41
N PRO A 242 41.18 30.48 51.47
CA PRO A 242 41.70 31.01 52.72
C PRO A 242 43.20 31.35 52.62
N PRO A 243 43.72 32.26 53.47
CA PRO A 243 45.07 32.79 53.36
C PRO A 243 46.17 31.79 53.71
N LEU A 244 47.31 31.97 53.04
CA LEU A 244 48.56 31.23 53.18
C LEU A 244 49.03 31.11 54.64
N THR A 245 49.53 29.93 54.99
CA THR A 245 50.52 29.76 56.06
C THR A 245 51.64 28.87 55.55
N GLN A 246 52.87 29.32 55.82
CA GLN A 246 54.12 28.86 55.23
C GLN A 246 54.73 27.66 55.98
N THR A 247 55.62 26.96 55.25
CA THR A 247 56.77 26.17 55.74
C THR A 247 56.39 24.79 56.31
N GLU A 248 57.00 23.65 55.94
CA GLU A 248 58.43 23.37 55.84
C GLU A 248 58.73 22.06 55.06
N LYS A 249 59.72 22.10 54.15
CA LYS A 249 60.73 21.07 53.77
C LYS A 249 60.43 19.56 53.99
N GLN A 250 60.49 18.76 52.91
CA GLN A 250 61.67 17.96 52.49
C GLN A 250 61.32 16.95 51.36
N ARG A 251 62.21 16.89 50.37
CA ARG A 251 62.42 15.83 49.35
C ARG A 251 63.54 14.89 49.88
N PRO A 252 63.93 13.74 49.28
CA PRO A 252 63.36 12.76 48.32
C PRO A 252 63.12 11.39 49.04
N ASP A 253 62.66 10.28 48.46
CA ASP A 253 63.32 9.49 47.42
C ASP A 253 62.50 8.25 47.02
N ASP A 254 62.67 7.88 45.75
CA ASP A 254 62.85 6.54 45.18
C ASP A 254 61.96 5.30 45.47
N SER A 255 61.64 4.66 44.34
CA SER A 255 61.70 3.20 44.07
C SER A 255 60.49 2.27 44.27
N LYS A 256 60.12 1.69 43.11
CA LYS A 256 59.83 0.27 42.80
C LYS A 256 58.48 -0.37 43.21
N ALA A 257 57.67 -0.56 42.17
CA ALA A 257 57.21 -1.84 41.62
C ALA A 257 57.20 -3.13 42.50
N SER A 258 55.98 -3.65 42.65
CA SER A 258 55.55 -5.02 42.30
C SER A 258 55.65 -6.16 43.33
N LEU A 259 54.46 -6.68 43.68
CA LEU A 259 54.01 -8.09 43.89
C LEU A 259 54.89 -8.97 44.82
N ILE A 260 54.36 -9.76 45.78
CA ILE A 260 53.55 -10.99 45.62
C ILE A 260 52.99 -11.39 47.03
N ASN A 261 51.81 -12.02 47.05
CA ASN A 261 51.11 -12.65 48.20
C ASN A 261 51.75 -14.01 48.65
N PRO A 262 51.09 -14.87 49.47
CA PRO A 262 51.25 -14.99 50.92
C PRO A 262 51.84 -16.35 51.35
N LEU A 263 52.11 -16.52 52.65
CA LEU A 263 51.78 -17.69 53.50
C LEU A 263 52.75 -17.80 54.69
N GLY A 264 52.20 -18.04 55.88
CA GLY A 264 52.90 -18.74 56.95
C GLY A 264 52.63 -18.25 58.37
N TYR A 265 51.58 -18.83 58.98
CA TYR A 265 51.29 -18.99 60.42
C TYR A 265 51.02 -17.76 61.30
#